data_AF-A0A6J0C0H5-F1
#
_entry.id   AF-A0A6J0C0H5-F1
#
_cell.length_a   1.000
_cell.length_b   1.000
_cell.length_c   1.000
_cell.angle_alpha   90.00
_cell.angle_beta   90.00
_cell.angle_gamma   90.00
#
_symmetry.space_group_name_H-M   'P 1'
#
loop_
_entity.id
_entity.type
_entity.pdbx_description
1 polymer ?
#
loop_
_entity_poly.entity_id
_entity_poly.type
_entity_poly.pdbx_seq_one_letter_code
_entity_poly.pdbx_strand_id
1 'polypeptide(L)' 'MITDVQLAVFSNILGVTLFFLVVLFHYINANYSK' A
#
# COMPACT_ATOMS: atom_id res chain seq x y z
N MET A 1 10.73 -15.93 16.88
CA MET A 1 10.66 -16.42 15.49
C MET A 1 9.30 -16.02 14.95
N ILE A 2 9.26 -15.19 13.91
CA ILE A 2 8.00 -14.86 13.24
C ILE A 2 7.57 -16.09 12.41
N THR A 3 6.29 -16.45 12.44
CA THR A 3 5.80 -17.61 11.68
C THR A 3 5.55 -17.23 10.23
N ASP A 4 5.60 -18.19 9.31
CA ASP A 4 5.35 -17.95 7.89
C ASP A 4 3.98 -17.31 7.64
N VAL A 5 2.97 -17.68 8.45
CA VAL A 5 1.63 -17.09 8.41
C VAL A 5 1.64 -15.62 8.85
N GLN A 6 2.39 -15.28 9.90
CA GLN A 6 2.53 -13.89 10.35
C GLN A 6 3.22 -13.02 9.30
N LEU A 7 4.27 -13.54 8.65
CA LEU A 7 4.96 -12.83 7.56
C LEU A 7 4.08 -12.69 6.32
N ALA A 8 3.30 -13.73 5.96
CA ALA A 8 2.38 -13.69 4.83
C ALA A 8 1.27 -12.64 5.05
N VAL A 9 0.65 -12.61 6.23
CA VAL A 9 -0.36 -11.60 6.58
C VAL A 9 0.24 -10.20 6.55
N PHE A 10 1.43 -10.02 7.12
CA PHE A 10 2.14 -8.74 7.10
C PHE A 10 2.44 -8.26 5.67
N SER A 11 2.93 -9.15 4.80
CA SER A 11 3.21 -8.85 3.40
C SER A 11 1.95 -8.46 2.62
N ASN A 12 0.82 -9.14 2.87
CA ASN A 12 -0.45 -8.79 2.23
C ASN A 12 -0.96 -7.42 2.69
N ILE A 13 -0.92 -7.12 4.00
CA ILE A 13 -1.33 -5.81 4.52
C ILE A 13 -0.45 -4.71 3.92
N LEU A 14 0.88 -4.88 3.91
CA LEU A 14 1.79 -3.94 3.26
C LEU A 14 1.49 -3.76 1.78
N GLY A 15 1.23 -4.84 1.04
CA GLY A 15 0.87 -4.78 -0.38
C GLY A 15 -0.40 -3.96 -0.63
N VAL A 16 -1.45 -4.18 0.17
CA VAL A 16 -2.70 -3.40 0.10
C VAL A 16 -2.43 -1.93 0.44
N THR A 17 -1.69 -1.64 1.52
CA THR A 17 -1.34 -0.27 1.90
C THR A 17 -0.56 0.46 0.80
N LEU A 18 0.44 -0.18 0.19
CA LEU A 18 1.20 0.40 -0.91
C LEU A 18 0.32 0.66 -2.13
N PHE A 19 -0.59 -0.26 -2.46
CA PHE A 19 -1.52 -0.08 -3.56
C PHE A 19 -2.43 1.13 -3.35
N PHE A 20 -3.03 1.27 -2.17
CA PHE A 20 -3.82 2.46 -1.82
C PHE A 20 -3.00 3.75 -1.86
N LEU A 21 -1.74 3.72 -1.41
CA LEU A 21 -0.85 4.87 -1.44
C LEU A 21 -0.54 5.31 -2.88
N VAL A 22 -0.34 4.37 -3.79
CA VAL A 22 -0.15 4.65 -5.22
C VAL A 22 -1.39 5.27 -5.84
N VAL A 23 -2.58 4.75 -5.53
CA VAL A 23 -3.84 5.32 -6.01
C VAL A 23 -4.03 6.75 -5.49
N LEU A 24 -3.77 6.97 -4.19
CA LEU A 24 -3.84 8.29 -3.57
C LEU A 24 -2.86 9.27 -4.23
N PHE A 25 -1.62 8.84 -4.48
CA PHE A 25 -0.62 9.66 -5.16
C PHE A 25 -1.07 10.06 -6.56
N HIS A 26 -1.63 9.13 -7.33
CA HIS A 26 -2.16 9.43 -8.67
C HIS A 26 -3.36 10.37 -8.59
N TYR A 27 -4.27 10.16 -7.65
CA TYR A 27 -5.40 11.04 -7.43
C TYR A 27 -4.95 12.46 -7.08
N ILE A 28 -4.01 12.61 -6.14
CA ILE A 28 -3.47 13.92 -5.76
C ILE A 28 -2.81 14.57 -6.96
N ASN A 29 -1.93 13.88 -7.69
CA ASN A 29 -1.25 14.48 -8.86
C ASN A 29 -2.20 14.82 -10.02
N ALA A 30 -3.23 14.00 -10.27
CA ALA A 30 -4.22 14.29 -11.29
C ALA A 30 -5.06 15.54 -10.95
N ASN A 31 -5.33 15.74 -9.64
CA ASN A 31 -6.04 16.92 -9.13
C ASN A 31 -5.10 18.06 -8.75
N TYR A 32 -3.78 17.86 -8.82
CA TYR A 32 -2.76 18.87 -8.59
C TYR A 32 -2.65 19.75 -9.85
N SER A 33 -3.68 20.58 -10.02
CA SER A 33 -3.57 21.75 -10.87
C SER A 33 -2.86 22.81 -10.03
N LYS A 34 -1.67 23.22 -10.49
CA LYS A 34 -0.82 24.25 -9.85
C LYS A 34 -1.60 25.42 -9.27
#